data_AF-A0A7S1Z675-F1
#
_entry.id   AF-A0A7S1Z675-F1
#
_cell.length_a   1.000
_cell.length_b   1.000
_cell.length_c   1.000
_cell.angle_alpha   90.00
_cell.angle_beta   90.00
_cell.angle_gamma   90.00
#
_symmetry.space_group_name_H-M   'P 1'
#
loop_
_entity.id
_entity.type
_entity.pdbx_description
1 polymer ?
#
loop_
_entity_poly.entity_id
_entity_poly.type
_entity_poly.pdbx_seq_one_letter_code
_entity_poly.pdbx_strand_id
1 'polypeptide(L)'
;RISLGRSIRGNEQQSRGAILWRDILSLVNDPDKSKTSRLANLQQAGVGLAAGVHFHVGGHSGMVIYFAKSDKDTDVLTELPNQVYMIRMAEIIGGVVASTDARRAAAASKHQHTPTEDPTENLPENSPVPQPTRCGLRPIRTWLRKSLGGNSQIPPSMPLTQALLTLIGAFSSLTLVSVADRFIISSFERLEDVSLIIPPFGALVTLQYGLTAAPASQPRNIIFGQSVAGAIALAFTYIPNLYPWLRIALAPAVAISVTAKLGIIHPPAGAAAVVLASGNFDWIDYLLLLLLNVILLVPAIAINNISQKRQYPTYWGIPWSGSKSLFSQLKKNAK
;
A
#
# COMPACT_ATOMS: atom_id res chain seq x y z
N ARG A 1 -16.03 -24.89 -22.56
CA ARG A 1 -16.39 -26.13 -21.84
C ARG A 1 -15.22 -27.09 -21.98
N ILE A 2 -14.30 -27.11 -21.02
CA ILE A 2 -13.16 -28.04 -21.01
C ILE A 2 -13.45 -29.01 -19.86
N SER A 3 -13.84 -30.23 -20.25
CA SER A 3 -14.02 -31.37 -19.37
C SER A 3 -12.64 -31.87 -18.97
N LEU A 4 -12.32 -31.79 -17.68
CA LEU A 4 -11.26 -32.57 -17.06
C LEU A 4 -11.91 -33.46 -16.00
N GLY A 5 -12.53 -34.54 -16.49
CA GLY A 5 -12.76 -35.72 -15.66
C GLY A 5 -11.41 -36.31 -15.27
N ARG A 6 -11.00 -36.10 -14.02
CA ARG A 6 -10.04 -36.97 -13.35
C ARG A 6 -10.78 -37.76 -12.29
N SER A 7 -11.03 -39.01 -12.68
CA SER A 7 -11.41 -40.16 -11.88
C SER A 7 -11.08 -40.00 -10.40
N ILE A 8 -12.14 -40.04 -9.61
CA ILE A 8 -12.14 -40.47 -8.22
C ILE A 8 -11.49 -41.86 -8.19
N ARG A 9 -10.18 -41.93 -7.94
CA ARG A 9 -9.56 -43.04 -7.19
C ARG A 9 -9.69 -42.58 -5.74
N GLY A 10 -10.58 -43.13 -4.92
CA GLY A 10 -10.76 -44.55 -4.67
C GLY A 10 -10.11 -44.87 -3.32
N ASN A 11 -10.85 -44.56 -2.25
CA ASN A 11 -10.89 -45.27 -0.97
C ASN A 11 -9.69 -45.42 -0.02
N GLU A 12 -8.46 -44.95 -0.30
CA GLU A 12 -7.35 -45.15 0.67
C GLU A 12 -6.88 -43.93 1.48
N GLN A 13 -7.34 -42.71 1.16
CA GLN A 13 -7.03 -41.52 1.98
C GLN A 13 -8.20 -41.04 2.85
N GLN A 14 -9.35 -41.69 2.75
CA GLN A 14 -10.59 -41.26 3.42
C GLN A 14 -10.66 -41.62 4.92
N SER A 15 -9.60 -42.22 5.48
CA SER A 15 -9.49 -42.61 6.90
C SER A 15 -8.41 -41.86 7.68
N ARG A 16 -7.72 -40.86 7.10
CA ARG A 16 -6.80 -39.99 7.86
C ARG A 16 -7.53 -38.80 8.47
N GLY A 17 -8.24 -39.10 9.55
CA GLY A 17 -8.56 -38.21 10.67
C GLY A 17 -9.42 -37.00 10.32
N ALA A 18 -10.72 -37.08 10.62
CA ALA A 18 -11.54 -35.88 10.76
C ALA A 18 -10.84 -34.90 11.72
N ILE A 19 -10.73 -33.63 11.31
CA ILE A 19 -10.09 -32.62 12.16
C ILE A 19 -10.92 -32.46 13.44
N LEU A 20 -10.33 -32.83 14.57
CA LEU A 20 -10.98 -32.75 15.87
C LEU A 20 -10.87 -31.34 16.43
N TRP A 21 -12.01 -30.68 16.58
CA TRP A 21 -12.14 -29.45 17.33
C TRP A 21 -12.29 -29.76 18.81
N ARG A 22 -11.51 -29.10 19.66
CA ARG A 22 -11.59 -29.20 21.12
C ARG A 22 -11.93 -27.86 21.72
N ASP A 23 -12.74 -27.89 22.77
CA ASP A 23 -13.05 -26.72 23.56
C ASP A 23 -11.81 -26.24 24.32
N ILE A 24 -11.49 -24.96 24.17
CA ILE A 24 -10.36 -24.32 24.83
C ILE A 24 -10.54 -24.31 26.35
N LEU A 25 -11.78 -24.19 26.86
CA LEU A 25 -12.06 -24.30 28.30
C LEU A 25 -11.60 -25.64 28.86
N SER A 26 -11.85 -26.73 28.13
CA SER A 26 -11.38 -28.07 28.52
C SER A 26 -9.86 -28.18 28.54
N LEU A 27 -9.16 -27.43 27.68
CA LEU A 27 -7.69 -27.40 27.61
C LEU A 27 -7.06 -26.50 28.67
N VAL A 28 -7.75 -25.44 29.09
CA VAL A 28 -7.33 -24.53 30.18
C VAL A 28 -7.44 -25.21 31.54
N ASN A 29 -8.50 -26.00 31.73
CA ASN A 29 -8.79 -26.68 33.00
C ASN A 29 -8.12 -28.06 33.15
N ASP A 30 -7.31 -28.46 32.17
CA ASP A 30 -6.55 -29.72 32.17
C ASP A 30 -5.47 -29.69 33.26
N PRO A 31 -5.57 -30.54 34.32
CA PRO A 31 -4.67 -30.50 35.48
C PRO A 31 -3.21 -30.83 35.12
N ASP A 32 -2.99 -31.52 34.00
CA ASP A 32 -1.66 -31.99 33.58
C ASP A 32 -0.94 -30.98 32.66
N LYS A 33 -1.55 -29.81 32.38
CA LYS A 33 -0.95 -28.77 31.53
C LYS A 33 -0.41 -27.58 32.30
N SER A 34 0.71 -27.03 31.82
CA SER A 34 1.29 -25.79 32.33
C SER A 34 0.34 -24.61 32.09
N LYS A 35 -0.17 -24.01 33.17
CA LYS A 35 -1.06 -22.84 33.12
C LYS A 35 -0.37 -21.67 32.42
N THR A 36 -0.74 -21.40 31.18
CA THR A 36 -0.14 -20.35 30.35
C THR A 36 -1.13 -19.21 30.15
N SER A 37 -0.73 -17.96 30.42
CA SER A 37 -1.60 -16.76 30.31
C SER A 37 -2.20 -16.56 28.91
N ARG A 38 -1.54 -17.10 27.87
CA ARG A 38 -1.98 -17.01 26.48
C ARG A 38 -3.32 -17.72 26.23
N LEU A 39 -3.53 -18.89 26.84
CA LEU A 39 -4.76 -19.67 26.62
C LEU A 39 -5.96 -19.01 27.33
N ALA A 40 -5.72 -18.46 28.54
CA ALA A 40 -6.71 -17.68 29.28
C ALA A 40 -7.11 -16.39 28.55
N ASN A 41 -6.16 -15.70 27.93
CA ASN A 41 -6.44 -14.48 27.15
C ASN A 41 -7.26 -14.79 25.88
N LEU A 42 -7.04 -15.93 25.22
CA LEU A 42 -7.83 -16.35 24.06
C LEU A 42 -9.29 -16.63 24.45
N GLN A 43 -9.50 -17.24 25.61
CA GLN A 43 -10.85 -17.45 26.15
C GLN A 43 -11.54 -16.12 26.46
N GLN A 44 -10.87 -15.17 27.11
CA GLN A 44 -11.42 -13.83 27.36
C GLN A 44 -11.77 -13.08 26.07
N ALA A 45 -11.06 -13.35 24.98
CA ALA A 45 -11.33 -12.79 23.65
C ALA A 45 -12.48 -13.49 22.88
N GLY A 46 -13.17 -14.46 23.50
CA GLY A 46 -14.30 -15.18 22.90
C GLY A 46 -13.91 -16.30 21.93
N VAL A 47 -12.66 -16.77 21.98
CA VAL A 47 -12.21 -17.95 21.24
C VAL A 47 -12.53 -19.18 22.09
N GLY A 48 -13.39 -20.06 21.56
CA GLY A 48 -13.89 -21.23 22.29
C GLY A 48 -13.37 -22.56 21.78
N LEU A 49 -12.95 -22.64 20.51
CA LEU A 49 -12.59 -23.90 19.88
C LEU A 49 -11.19 -23.83 19.28
N ALA A 50 -10.45 -24.93 19.38
CA ALA A 50 -9.13 -25.09 18.76
C ALA A 50 -9.03 -26.45 18.06
N ALA A 51 -8.41 -26.46 16.87
CA ALA A 51 -8.13 -27.67 16.11
C ALA A 51 -6.67 -27.69 15.65
N GLY A 52 -6.00 -28.82 15.85
CA GLY A 52 -4.63 -29.04 15.40
C GLY A 52 -4.59 -29.81 14.09
N VAL A 53 -3.94 -29.26 13.07
CA VAL A 53 -3.74 -29.93 11.78
C VAL A 53 -2.25 -30.18 11.58
N HIS A 54 -1.87 -31.45 11.53
CA HIS A 54 -0.50 -31.84 11.27
C HIS A 54 -0.15 -31.68 9.79
N PHE A 55 1.08 -31.26 9.51
CA PHE A 55 1.64 -31.27 8.17
C PHE A 55 2.97 -32.01 8.16
N HIS A 56 3.30 -32.60 7.00
CA HIS A 56 4.60 -33.17 6.72
C HIS A 56 5.04 -32.75 5.32
N VAL A 57 5.98 -31.82 5.22
CA VAL A 57 6.42 -31.22 3.95
C VAL A 57 7.94 -31.13 3.92
N GLY A 58 8.56 -31.67 2.88
CA GLY A 58 10.01 -31.55 2.67
C GLY A 58 10.85 -32.07 3.83
N GLY A 59 10.45 -33.19 4.45
CA GLY A 59 11.14 -33.78 5.61
C GLY A 59 10.86 -33.11 6.95
N HIS A 60 10.06 -32.03 6.98
CA HIS A 60 9.69 -31.32 8.19
C HIS A 60 8.26 -31.68 8.62
N SER A 61 8.11 -32.05 9.88
CA SER A 61 6.81 -32.32 10.50
C SER A 61 6.46 -31.20 11.47
N GLY A 62 5.21 -30.73 11.44
CA GLY A 62 4.71 -29.74 12.36
C GLY A 62 3.20 -29.80 12.50
N MET A 63 2.66 -28.84 13.26
CA MET A 63 1.21 -28.68 13.43
C MET A 63 0.85 -27.21 13.30
N VAL A 64 -0.25 -26.94 12.59
CA VAL A 64 -0.92 -25.64 12.57
C VAL A 64 -2.14 -25.71 13.47
N ILE A 65 -2.29 -24.76 14.38
CA ILE A 65 -3.44 -24.66 15.28
C ILE A 65 -4.40 -23.62 14.72
N TYR A 66 -5.63 -24.05 14.46
CA TYR A 66 -6.75 -23.21 14.07
C TYR A 66 -7.61 -22.90 15.28
N PHE A 67 -8.19 -21.70 15.29
CA PHE A 67 -9.03 -21.21 16.37
C PHE A 67 -10.38 -20.75 15.82
N ALA A 68 -11.46 -21.01 16.57
CA ALA A 68 -12.80 -20.55 16.24
C ALA A 68 -13.51 -20.02 17.50
N LYS A 69 -14.51 -19.17 17.29
CA LYS A 69 -15.36 -18.64 18.37
C LYS A 69 -16.23 -19.74 18.97
N SER A 70 -16.60 -19.56 20.24
CA SER A 70 -17.43 -20.51 21.00
C SER A 70 -18.86 -20.66 20.49
N ASP A 71 -19.35 -19.69 19.70
CA ASP A 71 -20.71 -19.64 19.17
C ASP A 71 -20.88 -20.35 17.82
N LYS A 72 -19.80 -20.93 17.27
CA LYS A 72 -19.83 -21.58 15.97
C LYS A 72 -20.18 -23.05 16.08
N ASP A 73 -21.12 -23.47 15.24
CA ASP A 73 -21.53 -24.85 15.09
C ASP A 73 -20.34 -25.71 14.63
N THR A 74 -20.02 -26.73 15.42
CA THR A 74 -18.94 -27.68 15.15
C THR A 74 -19.17 -28.50 13.89
N ASP A 75 -20.44 -28.69 13.50
CA ASP A 75 -20.78 -29.45 12.31
C ASP A 75 -20.35 -28.71 11.04
N VAL A 76 -20.56 -27.38 11.02
CA VAL A 76 -20.07 -26.51 9.93
C VAL A 76 -18.54 -26.49 9.87
N LEU A 77 -17.87 -26.45 11.03
CA LEU A 77 -16.41 -26.46 11.10
C LEU A 77 -15.78 -27.79 10.67
N THR A 78 -16.54 -28.89 10.78
CA THR A 78 -16.13 -30.23 10.38
C THR A 78 -16.63 -30.62 9.00
N GLU A 79 -17.26 -29.72 8.24
CA GLU A 79 -17.61 -29.99 6.86
C GLU A 79 -16.36 -30.25 5.99
N LEU A 80 -16.50 -31.14 5.02
CA LEU A 80 -15.39 -31.57 4.15
C LEU A 80 -14.68 -30.41 3.44
N PRO A 81 -15.36 -29.36 2.90
CA PRO A 81 -14.67 -28.23 2.28
C PRO A 81 -13.76 -27.47 3.26
N ASN A 82 -14.21 -27.29 4.51
CA ASN A 82 -13.44 -26.60 5.55
C ASN A 82 -12.24 -27.43 5.98
N GLN A 83 -12.43 -28.74 6.15
CA GLN A 83 -11.33 -29.65 6.48
C GLN A 83 -10.26 -29.66 5.38
N VAL A 84 -10.66 -29.76 4.11
CA VAL A 84 -9.73 -29.72 2.98
C VAL A 84 -8.99 -28.38 2.93
N TYR A 85 -9.69 -27.26 3.14
CA TYR A 85 -9.07 -25.94 3.19
C TYR A 85 -7.99 -25.84 4.30
N MET A 86 -8.32 -26.29 5.52
CA MET A 86 -7.39 -26.27 6.65
C MET A 86 -6.16 -27.14 6.40
N ILE A 87 -6.33 -28.34 5.85
CA ILE A 87 -5.20 -29.23 5.51
C ILE A 87 -4.29 -28.57 4.46
N ARG A 88 -4.85 -27.99 3.41
CA ARG A 88 -4.06 -27.32 2.36
C ARG A 88 -3.31 -26.10 2.87
N MET A 89 -3.92 -25.32 3.75
CA MET A 89 -3.25 -24.18 4.37
C MET A 89 -2.12 -24.62 5.31
N ALA A 90 -2.30 -25.71 6.06
CA ALA A 90 -1.25 -26.29 6.89
C ALA A 90 -0.04 -26.75 6.06
N GLU A 91 -0.27 -27.36 4.89
CA GLU A 91 0.80 -27.73 3.95
C GLU A 91 1.55 -26.50 3.40
N ILE A 92 0.85 -25.42 3.05
CA ILE A 92 1.47 -24.18 2.56
C ILE A 92 2.36 -23.55 3.65
N ILE A 93 1.83 -23.40 4.86
CA ILE A 93 2.59 -22.87 6.01
C ILE A 93 3.80 -23.77 6.28
N GLY A 94 3.60 -25.10 6.27
CA GLY A 94 4.66 -26.07 6.42
C GLY A 94 5.75 -25.97 5.37
N GLY A 95 5.38 -25.75 4.11
CA GLY A 95 6.33 -25.54 3.01
C GLY A 95 7.19 -24.28 3.19
N VAL A 96 6.63 -23.20 3.73
CA VAL A 96 7.40 -22.00 4.08
C VAL A 96 8.41 -22.32 5.19
N VAL A 97 7.99 -23.04 6.23
CA VAL A 97 8.87 -23.42 7.34
C VAL A 97 9.98 -24.35 6.86
N ALA A 98 9.66 -25.40 6.10
CA ALA A 98 10.62 -26.36 5.56
C ALA A 98 11.68 -25.71 4.64
N SER A 99 11.34 -24.58 4.01
CA SER A 99 12.25 -23.83 3.16
C SER A 99 13.23 -22.94 3.93
N THR A 100 13.06 -22.78 5.24
CA THR A 100 13.83 -21.80 6.05
C THR A 100 15.31 -22.17 6.12
N ASP A 101 15.64 -23.43 6.38
CA ASP A 101 17.03 -23.86 6.55
C ASP A 101 17.78 -23.87 5.22
N ALA A 102 17.14 -24.32 4.13
CA ALA A 102 17.70 -24.20 2.78
C ALA A 102 17.94 -22.73 2.39
N ARG A 103 17.02 -21.81 2.77
CA ARG A 103 17.21 -20.36 2.54
C ARG A 103 18.36 -19.80 3.36
N ARG A 104 18.52 -20.22 4.63
CA ARG A 104 19.62 -19.79 5.50
C ARG A 104 20.97 -20.32 5.00
N ALA A 105 21.04 -21.60 4.61
CA ALA A 105 22.24 -22.20 4.02
C ALA A 105 22.63 -21.52 2.69
N ALA A 106 21.67 -21.23 1.83
CA ALA A 106 21.90 -20.48 0.60
C ALA A 106 22.43 -19.06 0.88
N ALA A 107 21.90 -18.38 1.90
CA ALA A 107 22.40 -17.08 2.33
C ALA A 107 23.84 -17.16 2.89
N ALA A 108 24.16 -18.18 3.70
CA ALA A 108 25.48 -18.38 4.28
C ALA A 108 26.56 -18.69 3.21
N SER A 109 26.25 -19.55 2.23
CA SER A 109 27.17 -19.86 1.11
C SER A 109 27.53 -18.61 0.29
N LYS A 110 26.57 -17.68 0.17
CA LYS A 110 26.76 -16.43 -0.57
C LYS A 110 27.74 -15.48 0.11
N HIS A 111 27.88 -15.55 1.44
CA HIS A 111 28.86 -14.76 2.18
C HIS A 111 30.29 -15.32 2.04
N GLN A 112 30.45 -16.64 1.96
CA GLN A 112 31.75 -17.31 1.82
C GLN A 112 32.42 -17.15 0.44
N HIS A 113 31.68 -16.71 -0.58
CA HIS A 113 32.21 -16.49 -1.94
C HIS A 113 32.28 -15.01 -2.33
N THR A 114 32.28 -14.11 -1.35
CA THR A 114 32.60 -12.70 -1.57
C THR A 114 34.13 -12.59 -1.66
N PRO A 115 34.73 -12.17 -2.79
CA PRO A 115 36.16 -11.93 -2.86
C PRO A 115 36.53 -10.83 -1.87
N THR A 116 37.40 -11.15 -0.91
CA THR A 116 38.15 -10.19 -0.11
C THR A 116 39.33 -9.68 -0.95
N GLU A 117 39.62 -8.38 -0.84
CA GLU A 117 40.61 -7.58 -1.61
C GLU A 117 40.06 -7.10 -2.98
N ASP A 118 40.18 -5.84 -3.40
CA ASP A 118 41.05 -4.70 -3.03
C ASP A 118 40.50 -3.44 -3.78
N PRO A 119 41.23 -2.32 -3.95
CA PRO A 119 41.77 -1.33 -3.03
C PRO A 119 41.05 0.04 -3.22
N THR A 120 41.38 1.01 -2.36
CA THR A 120 41.16 2.44 -2.62
C THR A 120 41.70 2.84 -4.00
N GLU A 121 40.84 3.19 -4.94
CA GLU A 121 41.28 3.82 -6.18
C GLU A 121 40.32 4.94 -6.62
N ASN A 122 40.93 6.08 -6.87
CA ASN A 122 40.34 7.36 -7.24
C ASN A 122 39.45 7.22 -8.49
N LEU A 123 38.14 7.46 -8.36
CA LEU A 123 37.25 7.55 -9.51
C LEU A 123 37.17 9.00 -10.01
N PRO A 124 37.49 9.27 -11.30
CA PRO A 124 37.31 10.59 -11.88
C PRO A 124 35.82 10.91 -12.04
N GLU A 125 35.45 12.13 -11.65
CA GLU A 125 34.10 12.71 -11.56
C GLU A 125 33.40 12.94 -12.92
N ASN A 126 33.73 12.16 -13.95
CA ASN A 126 33.17 12.30 -15.30
C ASN A 126 32.84 10.93 -15.91
N SER A 127 31.81 10.26 -15.39
CA SER A 127 31.13 9.20 -16.12
C SER A 127 29.81 9.73 -16.67
N PRO A 128 29.56 9.66 -18.00
CA PRO A 128 28.30 10.12 -18.57
C PRO A 128 27.14 9.28 -18.02
N VAL A 129 26.08 9.96 -17.56
CA VAL A 129 24.82 9.35 -17.11
C VAL A 129 24.33 8.39 -18.20
N PRO A 130 24.05 7.11 -17.90
CA PRO A 130 23.60 6.17 -18.90
C PRO A 130 22.27 6.65 -19.49
N GLN A 131 22.26 6.93 -20.80
CA GLN A 131 21.03 7.29 -21.49
C GLN A 131 20.06 6.08 -21.50
N PRO A 132 18.74 6.30 -21.39
CA PRO A 132 17.78 5.23 -21.34
C PRO A 132 17.74 4.47 -22.68
N THR A 133 18.41 3.31 -22.73
CA THR A 133 18.32 2.38 -23.85
C THR A 133 16.90 1.85 -23.99
N ARG A 134 16.45 1.73 -25.26
CA ARG A 134 15.10 1.39 -25.73
C ARG A 134 14.32 0.37 -24.89
N CYS A 135 13.02 0.65 -24.75
CA CYS A 135 12.03 -0.13 -24.03
C CYS A 135 11.71 -1.45 -24.75
N GLY A 136 12.46 -2.51 -24.47
CA GLY A 136 12.10 -3.89 -24.79
C GLY A 136 11.61 -4.65 -23.56
N LEU A 137 10.62 -5.53 -23.71
CA LEU A 137 10.14 -6.42 -22.65
C LEU A 137 11.31 -7.28 -22.18
N ARG A 138 11.81 -7.00 -20.97
CA ARG A 138 12.97 -7.70 -20.40
C ARG A 138 12.60 -9.14 -20.04
N PRO A 139 13.57 -10.08 -20.01
CA PRO A 139 13.33 -11.46 -19.59
C PRO A 139 12.68 -11.54 -18.20
N ILE A 140 11.76 -12.48 -18.00
CA ILE A 140 11.04 -12.66 -16.72
C ILE A 140 11.98 -12.87 -15.53
N ARG A 141 13.17 -13.45 -15.77
CA ARG A 141 14.26 -13.55 -14.78
C ARG A 141 14.75 -12.19 -14.29
N THR A 142 14.87 -11.21 -15.18
CA THR A 142 15.26 -9.84 -14.83
C THR A 142 14.14 -9.13 -14.06
N TRP A 143 12.88 -9.37 -14.41
CA TRP A 143 11.73 -8.89 -13.63
C TRP A 143 11.74 -9.47 -12.21
N LEU A 144 11.85 -10.80 -12.07
CA LEU A 144 11.93 -11.49 -10.77
C LEU A 144 13.09 -10.97 -9.91
N ARG A 145 14.29 -10.79 -10.49
CA ARG A 145 15.45 -10.24 -9.78
C ARG A 145 15.21 -8.81 -9.28
N LYS A 146 14.52 -7.97 -10.05
CA LYS A 146 14.15 -6.61 -9.61
C LYS A 146 13.10 -6.63 -8.50
N SER A 147 12.17 -7.59 -8.53
CA SER A 147 11.16 -7.77 -7.49
C SER A 147 11.74 -8.21 -6.13
N LEU A 148 12.99 -8.68 -6.07
CA LEU A 148 13.69 -9.02 -4.82
C LEU A 148 14.21 -7.78 -4.06
N GLY A 149 14.08 -6.58 -4.61
CA GLY A 149 14.49 -5.32 -3.97
C GLY A 149 15.90 -4.87 -4.34
N GLY A 150 16.14 -3.56 -4.20
CA GLY A 150 17.37 -2.89 -4.66
C GLY A 150 18.53 -2.84 -3.67
N ASN A 151 18.56 -3.70 -2.65
CA ASN A 151 19.55 -3.70 -1.55
C ASN A 151 19.87 -2.29 -0.98
N SER A 152 18.85 -1.41 -0.92
CA SER A 152 18.99 -0.04 -0.44
C SER A 152 18.86 0.00 1.08
N GLN A 153 19.57 0.92 1.71
CA GLN A 153 19.45 1.15 3.15
C GLN A 153 18.05 1.70 3.49
N ILE A 154 17.52 1.27 4.64
CA ILE A 154 16.24 1.74 5.17
C ILE A 154 16.41 3.21 5.58
N PRO A 155 15.49 4.12 5.22
CA PRO A 155 15.60 5.52 5.62
C PRO A 155 15.54 5.66 7.16
N PRO A 156 16.32 6.57 7.76
CA PRO A 156 16.30 6.79 9.21
C PRO A 156 14.94 7.31 9.67
N SER A 157 14.57 6.98 10.91
CA SER A 157 13.33 7.46 11.53
C SER A 157 13.35 8.98 11.74
N MET A 158 12.18 9.62 11.63
CA MET A 158 12.01 11.04 11.89
C MET A 158 12.24 11.37 13.39
N PRO A 159 13.05 12.39 13.74
CA PRO A 159 13.23 12.81 15.14
C PRO A 159 11.91 13.29 15.78
N LEU A 160 11.76 13.12 17.10
CA LEU A 160 10.53 13.45 17.84
C LEU A 160 10.04 14.89 17.61
N THR A 161 10.94 15.88 17.60
CA THR A 161 10.58 17.29 17.35
C THR A 161 9.92 17.47 15.98
N GLN A 162 10.42 16.78 14.96
CA GLN A 162 9.83 16.83 13.62
C GLN A 162 8.52 16.03 13.55
N ALA A 163 8.43 14.90 14.27
CA ALA A 163 7.20 14.13 14.36
C ALA A 163 6.08 14.92 15.05
N LEU A 164 6.38 15.67 16.12
CA LEU A 164 5.43 16.56 16.79
C LEU A 164 4.98 17.71 15.88
N LEU A 165 5.90 18.30 15.11
CA LEU A 165 5.52 19.31 14.11
C LEU A 165 4.61 18.73 13.02
N THR A 166 4.90 17.50 12.57
CA THR A 166 4.04 16.78 11.63
C THR A 166 2.67 16.48 12.23
N LEU A 167 2.60 16.10 13.51
CA LEU A 167 1.34 15.90 14.22
C LEU A 167 0.50 17.18 14.25
N ILE A 168 1.10 18.30 14.69
CA ILE A 168 0.43 19.61 14.75
C ILE A 168 -0.04 20.02 13.34
N GLY A 169 0.84 19.92 12.35
CA GLY A 169 0.53 20.27 10.97
C GLY A 169 -0.60 19.44 10.37
N ALA A 170 -0.54 18.13 10.54
CA ALA A 170 -1.55 17.22 10.03
C ALA A 170 -2.90 17.41 10.72
N PHE A 171 -2.90 17.54 12.05
CA PHE A 171 -4.10 17.81 12.82
C PHE A 171 -4.74 19.14 12.40
N SER A 172 -3.98 20.24 12.39
CA SER A 172 -4.49 21.55 11.98
C SER A 172 -5.04 21.56 10.56
N SER A 173 -4.38 20.88 9.62
CA SER A 173 -4.81 20.80 8.22
C SER A 173 -6.10 20.01 8.04
N LEU A 174 -6.18 18.83 8.67
CA LEU A 174 -7.38 17.99 8.60
C LEU A 174 -8.54 18.66 9.32
N THR A 175 -8.32 19.29 10.47
CA THR A 175 -9.36 20.08 11.15
C THR A 175 -9.85 21.23 10.29
N LEU A 176 -8.95 21.97 9.61
CA LEU A 176 -9.35 23.06 8.71
C LEU A 176 -10.23 22.54 7.56
N VAL A 177 -9.86 21.42 6.95
CA VAL A 177 -10.69 20.78 5.92
C VAL A 177 -12.00 20.27 6.48
N SER A 178 -12.01 19.69 7.68
CA SER A 178 -13.26 19.25 8.33
C SER A 178 -14.22 20.41 8.58
N VAL A 179 -13.70 21.57 8.98
CA VAL A 179 -14.52 22.77 9.16
C VAL A 179 -15.01 23.30 7.81
N ALA A 180 -14.14 23.34 6.79
CA ALA A 180 -14.52 23.76 5.45
C ALA A 180 -15.58 22.85 4.82
N ASP A 181 -15.43 21.53 4.95
CA ASP A 181 -16.41 20.52 4.51
C ASP A 181 -17.78 20.76 5.15
N ARG A 182 -17.83 20.94 6.48
CA ARG A 182 -19.08 21.27 7.18
C ARG A 182 -19.71 22.58 6.70
N PHE A 183 -18.90 23.61 6.49
CA PHE A 183 -19.38 24.90 5.99
C PHE A 183 -19.97 24.76 4.57
N ILE A 184 -19.29 24.02 3.69
CA ILE A 184 -19.75 23.74 2.33
C ILE A 184 -21.06 22.96 2.37
N ILE A 185 -21.14 21.85 3.11
CA ILE A 185 -22.36 21.04 3.21
C ILE A 185 -23.54 21.89 3.72
N SER A 186 -23.32 22.74 4.74
CA SER A 186 -24.37 23.64 5.23
C SER A 186 -24.82 24.73 4.24
N SER A 187 -23.98 25.04 3.24
CA SER A 187 -24.28 26.07 2.23
C SER A 187 -24.97 25.50 0.99
N PHE A 188 -24.94 24.18 0.80
CA PHE A 188 -25.52 23.50 -0.37
C PHE A 188 -26.44 22.38 0.11
N GLU A 189 -27.75 22.63 0.13
CA GLU A 189 -28.79 21.66 0.55
C GLU A 189 -28.71 20.31 -0.21
N ARG A 190 -28.15 20.31 -1.44
CA ARG A 190 -27.92 19.09 -2.24
C ARG A 190 -26.89 18.14 -1.62
N LEU A 191 -26.05 18.60 -0.68
CA LEU A 191 -24.89 17.87 -0.16
C LEU A 191 -25.11 17.28 1.24
N GLU A 192 -26.32 17.32 1.80
CA GLU A 192 -26.59 16.85 3.17
C GLU A 192 -26.11 15.40 3.44
N ASP A 193 -26.10 14.55 2.42
CA ASP A 193 -25.65 13.15 2.52
C ASP A 193 -24.24 12.87 1.96
N VAL A 194 -23.52 13.90 1.48
CA VAL A 194 -22.23 13.74 0.79
C VAL A 194 -21.10 14.32 1.64
N SER A 195 -20.26 13.46 2.20
CA SER A 195 -18.99 13.90 2.80
C SER A 195 -17.93 14.09 1.73
N LEU A 196 -17.37 15.31 1.61
CA LEU A 196 -16.30 15.58 0.66
C LEU A 196 -14.93 15.16 1.21
N ILE A 197 -14.83 14.81 2.51
CA ILE A 197 -13.59 14.29 3.10
C ILE A 197 -13.37 12.84 2.66
N ILE A 198 -12.61 12.69 1.58
CA ILE A 198 -12.25 11.39 1.04
C ILE A 198 -10.92 10.88 1.65
N PRO A 199 -10.73 9.55 1.79
CA PRO A 199 -9.49 8.96 2.33
C PRO A 199 -8.18 9.47 1.72
N PRO A 200 -8.08 9.81 0.42
CA PRO A 200 -6.90 10.41 -0.18
C PRO A 200 -6.37 11.69 0.49
N PHE A 201 -7.21 12.47 1.18
CA PHE A 201 -6.73 13.65 1.91
C PHE A 201 -5.77 13.29 3.05
N GLY A 202 -5.95 12.14 3.70
CA GLY A 202 -4.99 11.64 4.69
C GLY A 202 -3.62 11.35 4.07
N ALA A 203 -3.60 10.78 2.86
CA ALA A 203 -2.37 10.53 2.11
C ALA A 203 -1.69 11.83 1.65
N LEU A 204 -2.48 12.83 1.21
CA LEU A 204 -1.99 14.15 0.86
C LEU A 204 -1.32 14.83 2.06
N VAL A 205 -1.98 14.86 3.21
CA VAL A 205 -1.42 15.45 4.43
C VAL A 205 -0.16 14.70 4.89
N THR A 206 -0.15 13.37 4.76
CA THR A 206 1.05 12.55 5.02
C THR A 206 2.22 12.95 4.12
N LEU A 207 1.98 13.21 2.84
CA LEU A 207 3.01 13.70 1.92
C LEU A 207 3.48 15.12 2.27
N GLN A 208 2.54 16.03 2.56
CA GLN A 208 2.82 17.43 2.87
C GLN A 208 3.69 17.60 4.12
N TYR A 209 3.54 16.76 5.14
CA TYR A 209 4.28 16.90 6.40
C TYR A 209 5.34 15.81 6.64
N GLY A 210 5.15 14.62 6.06
CA GLY A 210 6.07 13.50 6.19
C GLY A 210 7.17 13.49 5.12
N LEU A 211 6.89 14.03 3.92
CA LEU A 211 7.78 13.99 2.76
C LEU A 211 7.80 15.34 2.04
N THR A 212 8.09 16.41 2.77
CA THR A 212 8.07 17.81 2.26
C THR A 212 8.96 18.06 1.04
N ALA A 213 10.10 17.36 0.95
CA ALA A 213 11.04 17.50 -0.16
C ALA A 213 10.69 16.64 -1.38
N ALA A 214 9.73 15.72 -1.27
CA ALA A 214 9.39 14.84 -2.38
C ALA A 214 8.74 15.66 -3.52
N PRO A 215 9.10 15.40 -4.79
CA PRO A 215 8.48 16.07 -5.93
C PRO A 215 6.95 15.90 -5.97
N ALA A 216 6.47 14.74 -5.54
CA ALA A 216 5.05 14.40 -5.47
C ALA A 216 4.27 15.20 -4.41
N SER A 217 4.95 15.77 -3.42
CA SER A 217 4.35 16.57 -2.35
C SER A 217 4.27 18.06 -2.70
N GLN A 218 4.87 18.51 -3.81
CA GLN A 218 4.92 19.93 -4.14
C GLN A 218 3.56 20.46 -4.62
N PRO A 219 3.25 21.77 -4.41
CA PRO A 219 1.96 22.36 -4.78
C PRO A 219 1.59 22.15 -6.25
N ARG A 220 2.57 22.19 -7.16
CA ARG A 220 2.36 21.89 -8.58
C ARG A 220 1.69 20.53 -8.78
N ASN A 221 2.22 19.48 -8.15
CA ASN A 221 1.71 18.13 -8.34
C ASN A 221 0.39 17.94 -7.60
N ILE A 222 0.20 18.59 -6.44
CA ILE A 222 -1.07 18.59 -5.71
C ILE A 222 -2.17 19.19 -6.58
N ILE A 223 -1.98 20.40 -7.12
CA ILE A 223 -3.00 21.09 -7.92
C ILE A 223 -3.21 20.37 -9.25
N PHE A 224 -2.17 20.30 -10.10
CA PHE A 224 -2.34 19.78 -11.46
C PHE A 224 -2.55 18.26 -11.48
N GLY A 225 -1.87 17.52 -10.60
CA GLY A 225 -2.03 16.07 -10.53
C GLY A 225 -3.44 15.68 -10.12
N GLN A 226 -3.99 16.34 -9.09
CA GLN A 226 -5.39 16.15 -8.69
C GLN A 226 -6.36 16.59 -9.78
N SER A 227 -6.11 17.75 -10.42
CA SER A 227 -6.97 18.28 -11.48
C SER A 227 -7.02 17.38 -12.72
N VAL A 228 -5.89 16.80 -13.13
CA VAL A 228 -5.86 15.93 -14.31
C VAL A 228 -6.41 14.54 -13.96
N ALA A 229 -6.00 13.97 -12.82
CA ALA A 229 -6.44 12.63 -12.44
C ALA A 229 -7.95 12.57 -12.15
N GLY A 230 -8.48 13.57 -11.45
CA GLY A 230 -9.91 13.64 -11.12
C GLY A 230 -10.77 13.88 -12.36
N ALA A 231 -10.36 14.79 -13.26
CA ALA A 231 -11.07 15.00 -14.52
C ALA A 231 -11.13 13.75 -15.39
N ILE A 232 -10.02 13.00 -15.48
CA ILE A 232 -10.00 11.70 -16.17
C ILE A 232 -10.96 10.74 -15.47
N ALA A 233 -10.85 10.56 -14.16
CA ALA A 233 -11.67 9.62 -13.42
C ALA A 233 -13.17 9.89 -13.57
N LEU A 234 -13.54 11.16 -13.51
CA LEU A 234 -14.91 11.61 -13.69
C LEU A 234 -15.37 11.44 -15.15
N ALA A 235 -14.53 11.71 -16.16
CA ALA A 235 -14.88 11.43 -17.55
C ALA A 235 -15.25 9.95 -17.80
N PHE A 236 -14.61 9.02 -17.08
CA PHE A 236 -14.93 7.60 -17.15
C PHE A 236 -16.30 7.23 -16.55
N THR A 237 -16.88 8.05 -15.66
CA THR A 237 -18.24 7.80 -15.12
C THR A 237 -19.32 8.10 -16.15
N TYR A 238 -19.04 8.98 -17.13
CA TYR A 238 -19.94 9.33 -18.23
C TYR A 238 -19.87 8.38 -19.44
N ILE A 239 -19.02 7.35 -19.41
CA ILE A 239 -18.95 6.37 -20.50
C ILE A 239 -20.15 5.41 -20.36
N PRO A 240 -21.06 5.35 -21.35
CA PRO A 240 -22.24 4.49 -21.27
C PRO A 240 -21.83 3.01 -21.26
N ASN A 241 -22.53 2.19 -20.48
CA ASN A 241 -22.33 0.74 -20.37
C ASN A 241 -20.95 0.28 -19.88
N LEU A 242 -20.15 1.17 -19.28
CA LEU A 242 -18.89 0.76 -18.65
C LEU A 242 -19.15 0.12 -17.28
N TYR A 243 -18.83 -1.17 -17.15
CA TYR A 243 -19.03 -1.89 -15.89
C TYR A 243 -18.23 -1.26 -14.73
N PRO A 244 -18.82 -1.12 -13.52
CA PRO A 244 -18.16 -0.48 -12.37
C PRO A 244 -16.80 -1.08 -12.01
N TRP A 245 -16.67 -2.42 -12.01
CA TRP A 245 -15.41 -3.09 -11.69
C TRP A 245 -14.29 -2.74 -12.68
N LEU A 246 -14.63 -2.57 -13.95
CA LEU A 246 -13.67 -2.18 -14.99
C LEU A 246 -13.38 -0.69 -14.92
N ARG A 247 -14.39 0.14 -14.65
CA ARG A 247 -14.24 1.59 -14.45
C ARG A 247 -13.27 1.91 -13.32
N ILE A 248 -13.43 1.26 -12.16
CA ILE A 248 -12.59 1.44 -10.97
C ILE A 248 -11.14 1.01 -11.23
N ALA A 249 -10.88 0.12 -12.20
CA ALA A 249 -9.52 -0.26 -12.58
C ALA A 249 -8.95 0.67 -13.68
N LEU A 250 -9.72 0.93 -14.72
CA LEU A 250 -9.28 1.60 -15.94
C LEU A 250 -9.08 3.11 -15.73
N ALA A 251 -10.02 3.76 -15.05
CA ALA A 251 -9.97 5.20 -14.79
C ALA A 251 -8.70 5.64 -14.03
N PRO A 252 -8.38 5.07 -12.84
CA PRO A 252 -7.15 5.40 -12.14
C PRO A 252 -5.89 4.95 -12.89
N ALA A 253 -5.91 3.82 -13.62
CA ALA A 253 -4.76 3.40 -14.43
C ALA A 253 -4.41 4.42 -15.52
N VAL A 254 -5.43 4.95 -16.22
CA VAL A 254 -5.24 6.02 -17.22
C VAL A 254 -4.82 7.32 -16.54
N ALA A 255 -5.47 7.73 -15.45
CA ALA A 255 -5.12 8.92 -14.69
C ALA A 255 -3.66 8.92 -14.21
N ILE A 256 -3.19 7.81 -13.62
CA ILE A 256 -1.81 7.64 -13.17
C ILE A 256 -0.84 7.68 -14.35
N SER A 257 -1.17 7.02 -15.46
CA SER A 257 -0.33 7.01 -16.66
C SER A 257 -0.18 8.41 -17.28
N VAL A 258 -1.27 9.18 -17.35
CA VAL A 258 -1.26 10.54 -17.89
C VAL A 258 -0.51 11.49 -16.97
N THR A 259 -0.78 11.48 -15.66
CA THR A 259 -0.08 12.32 -14.69
C THR A 259 1.41 11.99 -14.60
N ALA A 260 1.78 10.71 -14.75
CA ALA A 260 3.17 10.29 -14.88
C ALA A 260 3.83 10.85 -16.15
N LYS A 261 3.16 10.75 -17.31
CA LYS A 261 3.65 11.30 -18.59
C LYS A 261 3.85 12.82 -18.53
N LEU A 262 2.95 13.53 -17.84
CA LEU A 262 3.01 14.98 -17.66
C LEU A 262 3.99 15.43 -16.56
N GLY A 263 4.61 14.49 -15.84
CA GLY A 263 5.52 14.77 -14.74
C GLY A 263 4.85 15.48 -13.56
N ILE A 264 3.55 15.28 -13.37
CA ILE A 264 2.73 15.85 -12.27
C ILE A 264 2.19 14.74 -11.36
N ILE A 265 2.95 13.64 -11.24
CA ILE A 265 2.50 12.48 -10.46
C ILE A 265 2.25 12.89 -9.01
N HIS A 266 1.05 12.58 -8.53
CA HIS A 266 0.61 12.84 -7.17
C HIS A 266 -0.13 11.60 -6.67
N PRO A 267 0.49 10.73 -5.85
CA PRO A 267 -0.13 9.47 -5.42
C PRO A 267 -1.53 9.61 -4.80
N PRO A 268 -1.82 10.64 -3.98
CA PRO A 268 -3.19 10.89 -3.51
C PRO A 268 -4.19 11.13 -4.63
N ALA A 269 -3.79 11.75 -5.74
CA ALA A 269 -4.65 11.92 -6.92
C ALA A 269 -5.02 10.58 -7.58
N GLY A 270 -4.11 9.62 -7.59
CA GLY A 270 -4.40 8.26 -8.06
C GLY A 270 -5.43 7.55 -7.17
N ALA A 271 -5.32 7.69 -5.85
CA ALA A 271 -6.31 7.17 -4.92
C ALA A 271 -7.66 7.91 -5.02
N ALA A 272 -7.64 9.22 -5.24
CA ALA A 272 -8.85 10.01 -5.48
C ALA A 272 -9.54 9.62 -6.80
N ALA A 273 -8.77 9.28 -7.83
CA ALA A 273 -9.33 8.74 -9.08
C ALA A 273 -10.10 7.42 -8.86
N VAL A 274 -9.63 6.55 -7.95
CA VAL A 274 -10.38 5.34 -7.55
C VAL A 274 -11.72 5.73 -6.91
N VAL A 275 -11.69 6.66 -5.95
CA VAL A 275 -12.89 7.12 -5.23
C VAL A 275 -13.91 7.72 -6.21
N LEU A 276 -13.48 8.65 -7.06
CA LEU A 276 -14.31 9.30 -8.08
C LEU A 276 -14.89 8.30 -9.09
N ALA A 277 -14.10 7.31 -9.52
CA ALA A 277 -14.57 6.27 -10.43
C ALA A 277 -15.53 5.26 -9.77
N SER A 278 -15.44 5.09 -8.45
CA SER A 278 -16.29 4.16 -7.70
C SER A 278 -17.64 4.75 -7.29
N GLY A 279 -17.67 6.05 -6.99
CA GLY A 279 -18.86 6.75 -6.51
C GLY A 279 -19.70 7.41 -7.61
N ASN A 280 -20.74 8.10 -7.17
CA ASN A 280 -21.58 8.97 -7.99
C ASN A 280 -21.21 10.43 -7.66
N PHE A 281 -20.07 10.87 -8.17
CA PHE A 281 -19.64 12.26 -8.04
C PHE A 281 -20.00 13.03 -9.31
N ASP A 282 -20.46 14.26 -9.17
CA ASP A 282 -20.66 15.19 -10.28
C ASP A 282 -19.49 16.17 -10.41
N TRP A 283 -19.48 16.97 -11.48
CA TRP A 283 -18.48 18.03 -11.71
C TRP A 283 -18.43 19.07 -10.59
N ILE A 284 -19.55 19.34 -9.92
CA ILE A 284 -19.61 20.28 -8.79
C ILE A 284 -18.87 19.69 -7.59
N ASP A 285 -19.15 18.43 -7.23
CA ASP A 285 -18.48 17.75 -6.11
C ASP A 285 -16.97 17.66 -6.36
N TYR A 286 -16.59 17.40 -7.60
CA TYR A 286 -15.22 17.43 -8.04
C TYR A 286 -14.56 18.81 -7.89
N LEU A 287 -15.23 19.90 -8.26
CA LEU A 287 -14.73 21.26 -8.06
C LEU A 287 -14.54 21.59 -6.58
N LEU A 288 -15.48 21.16 -5.72
CA LEU A 288 -15.38 21.31 -4.28
C LEU A 288 -14.20 20.50 -3.70
N LEU A 289 -13.96 19.29 -4.20
CA LEU A 289 -12.76 18.51 -3.85
C LEU A 289 -11.47 19.24 -4.25
N LEU A 290 -11.42 19.89 -5.42
CA LEU A 290 -10.26 20.71 -5.82
C LEU A 290 -10.08 21.92 -4.90
N LEU A 291 -11.18 22.57 -4.47
CA LEU A 291 -11.13 23.67 -3.51
C LEU A 291 -10.52 23.20 -2.17
N LEU A 292 -10.96 22.05 -1.64
CA LEU A 292 -10.40 21.47 -0.41
C LEU A 292 -8.90 21.15 -0.55
N ASN A 293 -8.44 20.70 -1.73
CA ASN A 293 -7.01 20.51 -2.00
C ASN A 293 -6.22 21.81 -1.88
N VAL A 294 -6.76 22.93 -2.38
CA VAL A 294 -6.12 24.25 -2.27
C VAL A 294 -6.14 24.73 -0.82
N ILE A 295 -7.23 24.52 -0.09
CA ILE A 295 -7.32 24.86 1.34
C ILE A 295 -6.24 24.13 2.15
N LEU A 296 -5.97 22.84 1.86
CA LEU A 296 -4.90 22.07 2.50
C LEU A 296 -3.49 22.62 2.26
N LEU A 297 -3.26 23.35 1.16
CA LEU A 297 -1.95 23.94 0.90
C LEU A 297 -1.61 25.08 1.87
N VAL A 298 -2.61 25.83 2.34
CA VAL A 298 -2.40 27.00 3.21
C VAL A 298 -1.69 26.62 4.52
N PRO A 299 -2.23 25.72 5.36
CA PRO A 299 -1.55 25.29 6.59
C PRO A 299 -0.27 24.48 6.28
N ALA A 300 -0.19 23.78 5.15
CA ALA A 300 1.02 23.07 4.75
C ALA A 300 2.19 24.03 4.48
N ILE A 301 1.93 25.17 3.83
CA ILE A 301 2.93 26.22 3.61
C ILE A 301 3.27 26.91 4.93
N ALA A 302 2.28 27.30 5.71
CA ALA A 302 2.51 28.02 6.96
C ALA A 302 3.33 27.18 7.95
N ILE A 303 2.90 25.95 8.25
CA ILE A 303 3.46 25.15 9.35
C ILE A 303 4.81 24.54 8.98
N ASN A 304 4.99 24.09 7.72
CA ASN A 304 6.28 23.52 7.33
C ASN A 304 7.41 24.56 7.36
N ASN A 305 7.13 25.84 7.05
CA ASN A 305 8.15 26.89 7.10
C ASN A 305 8.45 27.43 8.51
N ILE A 306 7.74 26.97 9.55
CA ILE A 306 8.10 27.28 10.95
C ILE A 306 9.41 26.57 11.33
N SER A 307 9.68 25.40 10.76
CA SER A 307 10.92 24.66 11.05
C SER A 307 12.06 25.14 10.18
N GLN A 308 13.17 25.52 10.80
CA GLN A 308 14.43 25.82 10.09
C GLN A 308 14.95 24.64 9.25
N LYS A 309 14.52 23.40 9.56
CA LYS A 309 14.96 22.18 8.86
C LYS A 309 14.07 21.81 7.66
N ARG A 310 12.95 22.52 7.45
CA ARG A 310 12.00 22.25 6.37
C ARG A 310 11.89 23.47 5.48
N GLN A 311 11.71 23.23 4.19
CA GLN A 311 11.40 24.26 3.21
C GLN A 311 10.25 23.76 2.35
N TYR A 312 9.13 24.48 2.35
CA TYR A 312 7.97 24.09 1.56
C TYR A 312 7.20 25.31 1.06
N PRO A 313 6.98 25.47 -0.26
CA PRO A 313 7.41 24.57 -1.31
C PRO A 313 8.88 24.74 -1.67
N THR A 314 9.45 23.69 -2.26
CA THR A 314 10.79 23.75 -2.87
C THR A 314 10.73 24.37 -4.28
N TYR A 315 9.62 24.19 -4.98
CA TYR A 315 9.34 24.85 -6.26
C TYR A 315 7.83 25.01 -6.48
N TRP A 316 7.46 26.06 -7.22
CA TRP A 316 6.07 26.35 -7.60
C TRP A 316 5.71 25.93 -9.03
N GLY A 317 6.69 25.93 -9.95
CA GLY A 317 6.46 25.97 -11.39
C GLY A 317 6.94 24.76 -12.19
N ILE A 318 6.58 24.76 -13.47
CA ILE A 318 7.09 23.86 -14.49
C ILE A 318 8.55 24.26 -14.78
N PRO A 319 9.54 23.36 -14.73
CA PRO A 319 10.84 23.64 -15.31
C PRO A 319 10.67 23.71 -16.84
N TRP A 320 10.28 24.88 -17.37
CA TRP A 320 10.33 25.12 -18.80
C TRP A 320 11.81 25.15 -19.18
N SER A 321 12.28 24.13 -19.89
CA SER A 321 13.67 24.01 -20.36
C SER A 321 14.13 25.28 -21.10
N GLY A 322 13.22 25.94 -21.82
CA GLY A 322 13.49 27.21 -22.51
C GLY A 322 13.61 28.44 -21.60
N SER A 323 13.16 28.39 -20.33
CA SER A 323 13.09 29.56 -19.45
C SER A 323 14.47 30.04 -19.08
N LYS A 324 15.36 29.09 -18.77
CA LYS A 324 16.76 29.39 -18.48
C LYS A 324 17.46 30.02 -19.68
N SER A 325 17.17 29.56 -20.89
CA SER A 325 17.66 30.16 -22.15
C SER A 325 17.13 31.58 -22.33
N LEU A 326 15.81 31.77 -22.19
CA LEU A 326 15.14 33.04 -22.47
C LEU A 326 15.50 34.12 -21.44
N PHE A 327 15.56 33.80 -20.15
CA PHE A 327 16.06 34.73 -19.12
C PHE A 327 17.56 35.00 -19.26
N SER A 328 18.37 34.03 -19.71
CA SER A 328 19.79 34.29 -20.01
C SER A 328 19.97 35.18 -21.25
N GLN A 329 19.10 35.03 -22.26
CA GLN A 329 19.08 35.86 -23.47
C GLN A 329 18.61 37.27 -23.16
N LEU A 330 17.56 37.45 -22.37
CA LEU A 330 17.09 38.76 -21.93
C LEU A 330 18.15 39.48 -21.08
N LYS A 331 18.86 38.76 -20.21
CA LYS A 331 19.96 39.32 -19.40
C LYS A 331 21.21 39.67 -20.23
N LYS A 332 21.42 39.00 -21.36
CA LYS A 332 22.48 39.32 -22.34
C LYS A 332 22.13 40.54 -23.20
N ASN A 333 20.86 40.73 -23.54
CA ASN A 333 20.40 41.85 -24.37
C ASN A 333 20.14 43.14 -23.58
N ALA A 334 20.17 43.07 -22.24
CA ALA A 334 20.04 44.21 -21.34
C ALA A 334 21.40 44.75 -20.83
N LYS A 335 22.52 44.27 -21.39
CA LYS A 335 23.88 44.78 -21.21
C LYS A 335 24.39 45.29 -22.54
#